data_AF-A0A7E6E6F4-F1
#
_entry.id   AF-A0A7E6E6F4-F1
#
_cell.length_a   1.000
_cell.length_b   1.000
_cell.length_c   1.000
_cell.angle_alpha   90.00
_cell.angle_beta   90.00
_cell.angle_gamma   90.00
#
_symmetry.space_group_name_H-M   'P 1'
#
loop_
_entity.id
_entity.type
_entity.pdbx_description
1 polymer ?
#
loop_
_entity_poly.entity_id
_entity_poly.type
_entity_poly.pdbx_seq_one_letter_code
_entity_poly.pdbx_strand_id
1 'polypeptide(L)'
;MCARRAGEGRACPSPEAELAAAVPLAERLYGPGLASPAARRPPGPPPPVRARSGAPPLGPAAYTQRSREGGYGLARRCAARASQTSVMSWWHNNLQSCQSKGDLAMEALLEGIQNRGRDGGFLTSCEAELQELMKQIDIMVAHKKSEWEGQTHALETCLDIREQELKTLRGQLDIKHKEVGILRQQVEELEKVKQEMAMDYKQELKKLHEELGKLKRSYEKLQKKQIKDFRGNTKNHREDRSEIERLTGKIEEFRQKSLDWEKQRLIYQQQLSSLEAQRKALAEQSEIIQAQLANRKQKLESVELSRQSEIQHLSSQLERANDTICANEMEIERLTMKVNDLVGTNVTVMQEQRQKEEKLRESEKLLEVLQEEKRQLKAALHSQENVIHEANMQKEKLQAKLKATDTQHTVEAIRSPEESQTERRYSSREQDLDHVLSPLDLTHTSEELLQAEVTRLESSLESVSTTCKQLSQELMEKYEELKKVEAHNNEYRTEIKKLKEQILQADQSYSSALEGMKMEISRLTQELHQRDITIASAKTSSFDMEKRLKAEMQKAEKKAVEHKDILDQLESLKLENRRLSEMVTKLELGLHEAIPWPAQTWWRED
;
A
#
# COMPACT_ATOMS: atom_id res chain seq x y z
N MET A 1 75.70 -54.91 30.94
CA MET A 1 76.87 -54.06 30.61
C MET A 1 76.38 -52.62 30.39
N CYS A 2 77.26 -51.64 30.58
CA CYS A 2 76.91 -50.20 30.61
C CYS A 2 76.90 -49.54 29.21
N ALA A 3 76.42 -48.28 29.15
CA ALA A 3 76.57 -47.29 28.05
C ALA A 3 75.82 -47.63 26.73
N ARG A 4 75.27 -46.72 25.90
CA ARG A 4 75.04 -45.23 25.78
C ARG A 4 73.81 -45.08 24.82
N ARG A 5 73.08 -43.97 24.61
CA ARG A 5 73.01 -42.56 25.07
C ARG A 5 71.52 -42.14 24.98
N ALA A 6 70.97 -41.29 25.86
CA ALA A 6 70.70 -39.86 25.63
C ALA A 6 70.26 -39.45 24.19
N GLY A 7 69.01 -38.98 24.07
CA GLY A 7 68.44 -38.32 22.88
C GLY A 7 67.15 -37.60 23.27
N GLU A 8 67.04 -36.31 22.91
CA GLU A 8 65.95 -35.42 23.37
C GLU A 8 64.64 -35.65 22.59
N GLY A 9 63.50 -35.45 23.26
CA GLY A 9 62.16 -35.51 22.68
C GLY A 9 61.28 -34.38 23.19
N ARG A 10 61.48 -33.17 22.65
CA ARG A 10 60.74 -31.96 23.02
C ARG A 10 59.35 -31.99 22.37
N ALA A 11 58.31 -31.58 23.10
CA ALA A 11 56.95 -31.55 22.59
C ALA A 11 56.74 -30.41 21.57
N CYS A 12 55.98 -30.67 20.50
CA CYS A 12 55.47 -29.68 19.57
C CYS A 12 53.93 -29.73 19.54
N PRO A 13 53.22 -28.68 19.98
CA PRO A 13 51.84 -28.43 19.60
C PRO A 13 51.74 -27.66 18.27
N SER A 14 50.54 -27.62 17.69
CA SER A 14 50.23 -27.07 16.37
C SER A 14 50.38 -25.53 16.25
N PRO A 15 50.53 -24.98 15.03
CA PRO A 15 50.80 -23.56 14.82
C PRO A 15 49.54 -22.71 14.53
N GLU A 16 49.05 -21.96 15.52
CA GLU A 16 48.12 -20.83 15.33
C GLU A 16 48.40 -19.71 16.36
N ALA A 17 49.43 -18.90 16.11
CA ALA A 17 49.59 -17.54 16.65
C ALA A 17 50.90 -16.90 16.17
N GLU A 18 50.84 -15.94 15.24
CA GLU A 18 51.72 -14.76 15.22
C GLU A 18 51.34 -13.78 14.09
N LEU A 19 50.76 -12.64 14.46
CA LEU A 19 50.76 -11.41 13.65
C LEU A 19 50.29 -10.22 14.51
N ALA A 20 51.13 -9.79 15.45
CA ALA A 20 50.89 -8.59 16.27
C ALA A 20 52.21 -7.97 16.78
N ALA A 21 52.86 -7.14 15.95
CA ALA A 21 53.85 -6.15 16.40
C ALA A 21 54.20 -5.12 15.31
N ALA A 22 53.55 -3.95 15.32
CA ALA A 22 54.11 -2.70 14.78
C ALA A 22 53.33 -1.49 15.33
N VAL A 23 54.01 -0.62 16.08
CA VAL A 23 53.53 0.70 16.53
C VAL A 23 54.66 1.71 16.32
N PRO A 24 54.37 2.86 15.71
CA PRO A 24 54.63 4.17 16.34
C PRO A 24 53.35 5.03 16.30
N LEU A 25 52.86 5.71 17.35
CA LEU A 25 53.44 6.69 18.30
C LEU A 25 53.44 8.12 17.72
N ALA A 26 52.90 9.07 18.50
CA ALA A 26 52.50 10.47 18.22
C ALA A 26 51.14 10.60 17.47
N GLU A 27 50.25 11.55 17.79
CA GLU A 27 50.40 12.76 18.62
C GLU A 27 49.10 13.14 19.39
N ARG A 28 49.22 13.85 20.52
CA ARG A 28 48.09 14.35 21.35
C ARG A 28 47.75 15.80 20.99
N LEU A 29 46.46 16.17 20.96
CA LEU A 29 45.99 17.48 21.48
C LEU A 29 44.57 17.38 22.09
N TYR A 30 44.35 18.16 23.16
CA TYR A 30 43.13 18.65 23.86
C TYR A 30 41.73 18.33 23.27
N GLY A 31 40.64 18.13 24.04
CA GLY A 31 40.32 18.63 25.39
C GLY A 31 38.97 18.08 25.93
N PRO A 32 38.37 18.65 27.00
CA PRO A 32 37.65 17.84 27.99
C PRO A 32 36.10 17.86 27.96
N GLY A 33 35.52 16.70 28.27
CA GLY A 33 34.48 16.50 29.28
C GLY A 33 33.18 17.33 29.30
N LEU A 34 32.07 16.68 28.94
CA LEU A 34 30.77 16.90 29.59
C LEU A 34 30.13 15.55 29.93
N ALA A 35 29.39 15.50 31.05
CA ALA A 35 28.84 14.28 31.62
C ALA A 35 27.31 14.23 31.53
N SER A 36 26.77 13.00 31.61
CA SER A 36 25.37 12.65 31.91
C SER A 36 24.29 12.95 30.84
N PRO A 37 23.08 12.33 30.95
CA PRO A 37 22.68 11.21 31.82
C PRO A 37 22.06 10.01 31.07
N ALA A 38 21.91 8.89 31.77
CA ALA A 38 21.14 7.74 31.28
C ALA A 38 19.65 8.08 31.07
N ALA A 39 19.14 7.85 29.87
CA ALA A 39 17.72 8.05 29.55
C ALA A 39 16.84 6.96 30.18
N ARG A 40 15.95 7.37 31.09
CA ARG A 40 14.90 6.51 31.64
C ARG A 40 13.91 6.12 30.54
N ARG A 41 13.56 4.84 30.44
CA ARG A 41 12.32 4.43 29.75
C ARG A 41 11.10 4.90 30.56
N PRO A 42 10.04 5.43 29.93
CA PRO A 42 8.78 5.67 30.62
C PRO A 42 8.08 4.34 30.97
N PRO A 43 7.29 4.29 32.06
CA PRO A 43 6.51 3.11 32.42
C PRO A 43 5.30 2.95 31.48
N GLY A 44 4.99 1.71 31.09
CA GLY A 44 3.76 1.39 30.36
C GLY A 44 2.51 1.48 31.25
N PRO A 45 1.31 1.63 30.67
CA PRO A 45 0.05 1.71 31.42
C PRO A 45 -0.27 0.39 32.14
N PRO A 46 -0.97 0.44 33.30
CA PRO A 46 -1.32 -0.75 34.06
C PRO A 46 -2.42 -1.58 33.37
N PRO A 47 -2.46 -2.91 33.56
CA PRO A 47 -3.53 -3.76 33.03
C PRO A 47 -4.84 -3.57 33.82
N PRO A 48 -6.01 -3.74 33.19
CA PRO A 48 -7.30 -3.60 33.86
C PRO A 48 -7.56 -4.71 34.89
N VAL A 49 -8.20 -4.31 35.99
CA VAL A 49 -8.53 -5.16 37.14
C VAL A 49 -9.48 -6.29 36.74
N ARG A 50 -9.07 -7.55 37.00
CA ARG A 50 -9.94 -8.72 36.84
C ARG A 50 -10.68 -9.00 38.16
N ALA A 51 -12.01 -8.94 38.13
CA ALA A 51 -12.83 -9.25 39.30
C ALA A 51 -12.64 -10.72 39.76
N ARG A 52 -12.70 -10.93 41.08
CA ARG A 52 -12.62 -12.26 41.71
C ARG A 52 -13.92 -13.04 41.53
N SER A 53 -13.79 -14.33 41.22
CA SER A 53 -14.64 -15.39 41.77
C SER A 53 -13.74 -16.57 42.19
N GLY A 54 -13.82 -17.01 43.44
CA GLY A 54 -13.30 -18.32 43.87
C GLY A 54 -14.30 -19.43 43.51
N ALA A 55 -14.04 -20.73 43.71
CA ALA A 55 -12.92 -21.48 44.29
C ALA A 55 -13.06 -22.96 43.80
N PRO A 56 -12.47 -24.00 44.42
CA PRO A 56 -11.11 -24.24 44.95
C PRO A 56 -10.38 -25.33 44.10
N PRO A 57 -9.12 -25.75 44.43
CA PRO A 57 -8.35 -26.66 43.57
C PRO A 57 -8.45 -28.14 43.95
N LEU A 58 -8.32 -29.05 42.97
CA LEU A 58 -7.93 -30.45 43.16
C LEU A 58 -6.87 -30.87 42.13
N GLY A 59 -5.99 -31.77 42.58
CA GLY A 59 -4.75 -32.15 41.89
C GLY A 59 -4.88 -33.21 40.78
N PRO A 60 -3.74 -33.76 40.30
CA PRO A 60 -3.61 -34.28 38.95
C PRO A 60 -3.83 -35.79 38.83
N ALA A 61 -4.42 -36.24 37.72
CA ALA A 61 -4.32 -37.64 37.28
C ALA A 61 -4.53 -37.83 35.76
N ALA A 62 -3.65 -38.67 35.20
CA ALA A 62 -3.88 -39.63 34.12
C ALA A 62 -4.38 -39.18 32.73
N TYR A 63 -3.53 -39.51 31.74
CA TYR A 63 -3.91 -39.89 30.38
C TYR A 63 -5.23 -40.69 30.30
N THR A 64 -6.12 -40.31 29.39
CA THR A 64 -6.84 -41.29 28.56
C THR A 64 -7.07 -40.74 27.15
N GLN A 65 -6.80 -41.60 26.18
CA GLN A 65 -6.95 -41.35 24.75
C GLN A 65 -8.39 -41.70 24.34
N ARG A 66 -9.16 -40.78 23.76
CA ARG A 66 -10.48 -41.11 23.20
C ARG A 66 -10.72 -40.43 21.86
N SER A 67 -10.88 -41.26 20.83
CA SER A 67 -11.29 -40.87 19.48
C SER A 67 -12.77 -40.49 19.42
N ARG A 68 -13.11 -39.71 18.38
CA ARG A 68 -14.47 -39.41 17.88
C ARG A 68 -15.44 -38.74 18.88
N GLU A 69 -15.65 -37.45 18.69
CA GLU A 69 -16.95 -36.83 18.32
C GLU A 69 -16.74 -35.33 18.08
N GLY A 70 -17.52 -34.71 17.19
CA GLY A 70 -17.27 -33.30 16.82
C GLY A 70 -18.01 -32.72 15.61
N GLY A 71 -18.95 -33.46 15.00
CA GLY A 71 -19.79 -33.00 13.89
C GLY A 71 -20.86 -31.97 14.26
N TYR A 72 -20.56 -31.01 15.15
CA TYR A 72 -21.54 -30.06 15.72
C TYR A 72 -21.08 -28.58 15.69
N GLY A 73 -19.96 -28.26 15.02
CA GLY A 73 -19.41 -26.90 14.94
C GLY A 73 -19.88 -26.02 13.77
N LEU A 74 -20.52 -26.61 12.75
CA LEU A 74 -20.98 -25.93 11.53
C LEU A 74 -22.48 -25.58 11.58
N ALA A 75 -23.33 -26.50 12.06
CA ALA A 75 -24.77 -26.30 12.14
C ALA A 75 -25.18 -25.04 12.93
N ARG A 76 -24.51 -24.75 14.07
CA ARG A 76 -24.77 -23.54 14.87
C ARG A 76 -24.38 -22.22 14.17
N ARG A 77 -23.43 -22.24 13.23
CA ARG A 77 -23.01 -21.04 12.49
C ARG A 77 -23.88 -20.78 11.26
N CYS A 78 -24.32 -21.82 10.58
CA CYS A 78 -25.36 -21.68 9.54
C CYS A 78 -26.69 -21.25 10.16
N ALA A 79 -27.08 -21.81 11.32
CA ALA A 79 -28.26 -21.37 12.06
C ALA A 79 -28.15 -19.88 12.47
N ALA A 80 -27.05 -19.45 13.07
CA ALA A 80 -26.88 -18.04 13.45
C ALA A 80 -26.94 -17.07 12.26
N ARG A 81 -26.29 -17.40 11.13
CA ARG A 81 -26.29 -16.54 9.93
C ARG A 81 -27.65 -16.53 9.23
N ALA A 82 -28.33 -17.68 9.16
CA ALA A 82 -29.70 -17.77 8.62
C ALA A 82 -30.73 -17.10 9.54
N SER A 83 -30.58 -17.18 10.86
CA SER A 83 -31.44 -16.44 11.80
C SER A 83 -31.19 -14.93 11.73
N GLN A 84 -29.96 -14.46 11.52
CA GLN A 84 -29.68 -13.03 11.37
C GLN A 84 -30.21 -12.47 10.04
N THR A 85 -29.99 -13.14 8.89
CA THR A 85 -30.60 -12.69 7.62
C THR A 85 -32.11 -12.86 7.60
N SER A 86 -32.67 -13.88 8.25
CA SER A 86 -34.11 -14.05 8.42
C SER A 86 -34.72 -12.96 9.32
N VAL A 87 -34.05 -12.56 10.40
CA VAL A 87 -34.50 -11.43 11.23
C VAL A 87 -34.42 -10.12 10.45
N MET A 88 -33.28 -9.78 9.83
CA MET A 88 -33.15 -8.54 9.04
C MET A 88 -34.18 -8.45 7.91
N SER A 89 -34.40 -9.54 7.16
CA SER A 89 -35.43 -9.59 6.11
C SER A 89 -36.86 -9.57 6.65
N TRP A 90 -37.13 -10.21 7.80
CA TRP A 90 -38.46 -10.13 8.44
C TRP A 90 -38.77 -8.73 8.95
N TRP A 91 -37.76 -8.03 9.50
CA TRP A 91 -37.87 -6.62 9.89
C TRP A 91 -38.06 -5.69 8.69
N HIS A 92 -37.29 -5.85 7.60
CA HIS A 92 -37.48 -5.05 6.39
C HIS A 92 -38.87 -5.26 5.77
N ASN A 93 -39.34 -6.51 5.64
CA ASN A 93 -40.66 -6.80 5.10
C ASN A 93 -41.80 -6.30 6.01
N ASN A 94 -41.67 -6.39 7.34
CA ASN A 94 -42.66 -5.80 8.25
C ASN A 94 -42.66 -4.27 8.17
N LEU A 95 -41.49 -3.62 8.16
CA LEU A 95 -41.39 -2.16 8.09
C LEU A 95 -41.98 -1.62 6.78
N GLN A 96 -41.71 -2.30 5.66
CA GLN A 96 -42.27 -1.97 4.35
C GLN A 96 -43.79 -2.24 4.28
N SER A 97 -44.27 -3.35 4.88
CA SER A 97 -45.71 -3.64 4.99
C SER A 97 -46.47 -2.66 5.90
N CYS A 98 -45.83 -2.19 6.97
CA CYS A 98 -46.36 -1.16 7.86
C CYS A 98 -46.39 0.22 7.19
N GLN A 99 -45.37 0.58 6.39
CA GLN A 99 -45.38 1.81 5.59
C GLN A 99 -46.53 1.80 4.57
N SER A 100 -46.61 0.80 3.69
CA SER A 100 -47.66 0.75 2.67
C SER A 100 -49.09 0.71 3.22
N LYS A 101 -49.30 0.18 4.44
CA LYS A 101 -50.61 0.23 5.13
C LYS A 101 -50.87 1.57 5.82
N GLY A 102 -49.83 2.22 6.35
CA GLY A 102 -49.92 3.55 6.92
C GLY A 102 -50.25 4.60 5.86
N ASP A 103 -49.53 4.56 4.74
CA ASP A 103 -49.68 5.50 3.63
C ASP A 103 -51.09 5.41 3.02
N LEU A 104 -51.59 4.20 2.72
CA LEU A 104 -52.96 4.00 2.21
C LEU A 104 -54.06 4.41 3.20
N ALA A 105 -53.83 4.22 4.52
CA ALA A 105 -54.78 4.66 5.54
C ALA A 105 -54.76 6.19 5.72
N MET A 106 -53.60 6.82 5.53
CA MET A 106 -53.42 8.27 5.59
C MET A 106 -54.00 8.96 4.34
N GLU A 107 -53.78 8.42 3.13
CA GLU A 107 -54.43 8.89 1.91
C GLU A 107 -55.96 8.82 2.03
N ALA A 108 -56.51 7.70 2.50
CA ALA A 108 -57.96 7.56 2.69
C ALA A 108 -58.55 8.53 3.73
N LEU A 109 -57.79 8.88 4.77
CA LEU A 109 -58.18 9.90 5.76
C LEU A 109 -58.09 11.32 5.19
N LEU A 110 -57.04 11.64 4.45
CA LEU A 110 -56.86 12.94 3.79
C LEU A 110 -57.92 13.18 2.71
N GLU A 111 -58.22 12.17 1.89
CA GLU A 111 -59.30 12.20 0.90
C GLU A 111 -60.68 12.32 1.57
N GLY A 112 -60.87 11.69 2.74
CA GLY A 112 -62.06 11.84 3.57
C GLY A 112 -62.25 13.24 4.17
N ILE A 113 -61.17 13.98 4.41
CA ILE A 113 -61.17 15.38 4.88
C ILE A 113 -61.39 16.34 3.70
N GLN A 114 -60.67 16.16 2.59
CA GLN A 114 -60.80 16.98 1.39
C GLN A 114 -62.21 16.93 0.79
N ASN A 115 -62.91 15.80 0.90
CA ASN A 115 -64.30 15.66 0.47
C ASN A 115 -65.34 16.29 1.44
N ARG A 116 -64.94 16.70 2.66
CA ARG A 116 -65.83 17.42 3.61
C ARG A 116 -65.68 18.95 3.53
N GLY A 117 -64.59 19.47 2.98
CA GLY A 117 -64.29 20.91 2.94
C GLY A 117 -65.04 21.74 1.88
N ARG A 118 -66.10 21.22 1.23
CA ARG A 118 -66.82 21.95 0.17
C ARG A 118 -67.94 22.89 0.64
N ASP A 119 -68.35 22.82 1.92
CA ASP A 119 -69.40 23.68 2.48
C ASP A 119 -68.97 24.34 3.80
N GLY A 120 -68.97 25.69 3.84
CA GLY A 120 -68.99 26.47 5.08
C GLY A 120 -67.64 26.89 5.67
N GLY A 121 -67.06 27.99 5.17
CA GLY A 121 -65.87 28.60 5.78
C GLY A 121 -66.20 29.40 7.05
N PHE A 122 -65.84 28.87 8.23
CA PHE A 122 -65.63 29.63 9.48
C PHE A 122 -64.72 28.92 10.53
N LEU A 123 -64.08 27.79 10.20
CA LEU A 123 -63.19 27.01 11.09
C LEU A 123 -61.69 27.03 10.70
N THR A 124 -61.31 27.93 9.79
CA THR A 124 -60.05 27.85 9.04
C THR A 124 -58.76 28.09 9.83
N SER A 125 -58.79 28.74 11.01
CA SER A 125 -57.57 28.94 11.82
C SER A 125 -57.16 27.67 12.58
N CYS A 126 -58.09 27.07 13.34
CA CYS A 126 -57.81 25.87 14.13
C CYS A 126 -57.48 24.65 13.24
N GLU A 127 -58.09 24.57 12.05
CA GLU A 127 -57.76 23.53 11.08
C GLU A 127 -56.35 23.72 10.49
N ALA A 128 -55.95 24.96 10.17
CA ALA A 128 -54.61 25.27 9.70
C ALA A 128 -53.53 25.04 10.78
N GLU A 129 -53.81 25.41 12.04
CA GLU A 129 -52.92 25.13 13.18
C GLU A 129 -52.71 23.62 13.38
N LEU A 130 -53.77 22.81 13.26
CA LEU A 130 -53.67 21.35 13.38
C LEU A 130 -52.93 20.71 12.20
N GLN A 131 -53.16 21.19 10.97
CA GLN A 131 -52.40 20.78 9.79
C GLN A 131 -50.91 21.15 9.91
N GLU A 132 -50.58 22.30 10.50
CA GLU A 132 -49.19 22.72 10.71
C GLU A 132 -48.50 21.88 11.80
N LEU A 133 -49.21 21.55 12.89
CA LEU A 133 -48.71 20.61 13.90
C LEU A 133 -48.49 19.21 13.32
N MET A 134 -49.37 18.72 12.43
CA MET A 134 -49.16 17.46 11.72
C MET A 134 -47.88 17.49 10.87
N LYS A 135 -47.66 18.54 10.05
CA LYS A 135 -46.42 18.69 9.28
C LYS A 135 -45.18 18.72 10.18
N GLN A 136 -45.23 19.39 11.33
CA GLN A 136 -44.12 19.42 12.29
C GLN A 136 -43.84 18.02 12.88
N ILE A 137 -44.88 17.24 13.15
CA ILE A 137 -44.75 15.83 13.56
C ILE A 137 -44.15 14.99 12.43
N ASP A 138 -44.62 15.14 11.19
CA ASP A 138 -44.11 14.41 10.03
C ASP A 138 -42.64 14.71 9.76
N ILE A 139 -42.24 16.00 9.82
CA ILE A 139 -40.83 16.44 9.71
C ILE A 139 -39.99 15.85 10.85
N MET A 140 -40.49 15.87 12.09
CA MET A 140 -39.79 15.29 13.25
C MET A 140 -39.63 13.76 13.12
N VAL A 141 -40.68 13.06 12.67
CA VAL A 141 -40.66 11.61 12.45
C VAL A 141 -39.72 11.25 11.30
N ALA A 142 -39.74 12.01 10.20
CA ALA A 142 -38.81 11.85 9.08
C ALA A 142 -37.36 12.08 9.52
N HIS A 143 -37.08 13.14 10.30
CA HIS A 143 -35.76 13.40 10.87
C HIS A 143 -35.31 12.25 11.78
N LYS A 144 -36.15 11.78 12.70
CA LYS A 144 -35.80 10.68 13.62
C LYS A 144 -35.64 9.33 12.90
N LYS A 145 -36.43 9.07 11.86
CA LYS A 145 -36.27 7.93 10.97
C LYS A 145 -34.91 7.99 10.27
N SER A 146 -34.55 9.13 9.66
CA SER A 146 -33.25 9.32 9.01
C SER A 146 -32.07 9.19 9.98
N GLU A 147 -32.20 9.69 11.22
CA GLU A 147 -31.20 9.54 12.28
C GLU A 147 -30.98 8.06 12.66
N TRP A 148 -32.06 7.28 12.82
CA TRP A 148 -31.98 5.84 13.13
C TRP A 148 -31.51 5.02 11.93
N GLU A 149 -31.89 5.38 10.71
CA GLU A 149 -31.36 4.78 9.49
C GLU A 149 -29.85 5.03 9.42
N GLY A 150 -29.38 6.27 9.60
CA GLY A 150 -27.95 6.60 9.63
C GLY A 150 -27.17 5.83 10.72
N GLN A 151 -27.73 5.72 11.93
CA GLN A 151 -27.14 4.91 13.01
C GLN A 151 -27.09 3.42 12.65
N THR A 152 -28.12 2.89 11.99
CA THR A 152 -28.19 1.47 11.57
C THR A 152 -27.14 1.18 10.50
N HIS A 153 -27.06 1.98 9.43
CA HIS A 153 -26.06 1.83 8.37
C HIS A 153 -24.62 1.96 8.91
N ALA A 154 -24.38 2.82 9.91
CA ALA A 154 -23.08 2.94 10.56
C ALA A 154 -22.71 1.69 11.37
N LEU A 155 -23.67 1.10 12.09
CA LEU A 155 -23.47 -0.16 12.82
C LEU A 155 -23.28 -1.36 11.89
N GLU A 156 -24.02 -1.43 10.79
CA GLU A 156 -23.85 -2.45 9.74
C GLU A 156 -22.46 -2.37 9.11
N THR A 157 -22.04 -1.17 8.69
CA THR A 157 -20.69 -0.94 8.15
C THR A 157 -19.60 -1.35 9.16
N CYS A 158 -19.79 -1.05 10.45
CA CYS A 158 -18.87 -1.48 11.50
C CYS A 158 -18.84 -3.01 11.66
N LEU A 159 -19.99 -3.68 11.58
CA LEU A 159 -20.10 -5.14 11.66
C LEU A 159 -19.41 -5.80 10.47
N ASP A 160 -19.60 -5.31 9.25
CA ASP A 160 -18.94 -5.82 8.04
C ASP A 160 -17.42 -5.72 8.13
N ILE A 161 -16.88 -4.59 8.59
CA ILE A 161 -15.44 -4.43 8.84
C ILE A 161 -14.96 -5.49 9.84
N ARG A 162 -15.67 -5.68 10.97
CA ARG A 162 -15.32 -6.71 11.96
C ARG A 162 -15.44 -8.13 11.42
N GLU A 163 -16.39 -8.42 10.54
CA GLU A 163 -16.49 -9.74 9.91
C GLU A 163 -15.30 -9.98 8.95
N GLN A 164 -14.89 -8.97 8.18
CA GLN A 164 -13.72 -9.05 7.30
C GLN A 164 -12.41 -9.22 8.08
N GLU A 165 -12.23 -8.49 9.18
CA GLU A 165 -11.12 -8.69 10.13
C GLU A 165 -11.10 -10.13 10.67
N LEU A 166 -12.24 -10.64 11.16
CA LEU A 166 -12.35 -12.00 11.70
C LEU A 166 -12.10 -13.06 10.62
N LYS A 167 -12.53 -12.85 9.37
CA LYS A 167 -12.25 -13.74 8.23
C LYS A 167 -10.74 -13.78 7.95
N THR A 168 -10.09 -12.62 7.96
CA THR A 168 -8.64 -12.48 7.74
C THR A 168 -7.83 -13.15 8.85
N LEU A 169 -8.17 -12.90 10.12
CA LEU A 169 -7.51 -13.50 11.28
C LEU A 169 -7.70 -15.03 11.33
N ARG A 170 -8.87 -15.56 10.93
CA ARG A 170 -9.08 -17.01 10.77
C ARG A 170 -8.17 -17.59 9.68
N GLY A 171 -8.07 -16.94 8.53
CA GLY A 171 -7.17 -17.37 7.45
C GLY A 171 -5.69 -17.40 7.89
N GLN A 172 -5.23 -16.37 8.61
CA GLN A 172 -3.89 -16.34 9.20
C GLN A 172 -3.69 -17.47 10.22
N LEU A 173 -4.68 -17.71 11.08
CA LEU A 173 -4.64 -18.79 12.07
C LEU A 173 -4.56 -20.17 11.41
N ASP A 174 -5.30 -20.41 10.32
CA ASP A 174 -5.24 -21.66 9.56
C ASP A 174 -3.88 -21.88 8.90
N ILE A 175 -3.24 -20.82 8.40
CA ILE A 175 -1.86 -20.87 7.88
C ILE A 175 -0.90 -21.25 9.02
N LYS A 176 -1.00 -20.61 10.20
CA LYS A 176 -0.15 -20.95 11.35
C LYS A 176 -0.37 -22.37 11.88
N HIS A 177 -1.59 -22.91 11.82
CA HIS A 177 -1.83 -24.33 12.14
C HIS A 177 -1.13 -25.27 11.14
N LYS A 178 -1.12 -24.94 9.84
CA LYS A 178 -0.40 -25.72 8.82
C LYS A 178 1.12 -25.66 9.02
N GLU A 179 1.68 -24.48 9.27
CA GLU A 179 3.11 -24.30 9.60
C GLU A 179 3.50 -25.14 10.83
N VAL A 180 2.74 -25.04 11.92
CA VAL A 180 2.97 -25.83 13.15
C VAL A 180 2.83 -27.34 12.89
N GLY A 181 1.92 -27.76 12.01
CA GLY A 181 1.78 -29.16 11.60
C GLY A 181 3.05 -29.68 10.90
N ILE A 182 3.57 -28.93 9.93
CA ILE A 182 4.81 -29.28 9.20
C ILE A 182 6.00 -29.32 10.16
N LEU A 183 6.15 -28.32 11.03
CA LEU A 183 7.23 -28.28 12.01
C LEU A 183 7.17 -29.46 13.00
N ARG A 184 5.98 -29.87 13.44
CA ARG A 184 5.82 -31.06 14.29
C ARG A 184 6.25 -32.33 13.57
N GLN A 185 5.85 -32.50 12.31
CA GLN A 185 6.26 -33.66 11.50
C GLN A 185 7.79 -33.70 11.31
N GLN A 186 8.42 -32.56 11.04
CA GLN A 186 9.89 -32.46 10.92
C GLN A 186 10.60 -32.82 12.23
N VAL A 187 10.10 -32.38 13.38
CA VAL A 187 10.65 -32.73 14.70
C VAL A 187 10.50 -34.23 14.97
N GLU A 188 9.32 -34.81 14.70
CA GLU A 188 9.07 -36.25 14.87
C GLU A 188 10.01 -37.10 14.00
N GLU A 189 10.23 -36.70 12.74
CA GLU A 189 11.12 -37.40 11.81
C GLU A 189 12.59 -37.30 12.25
N LEU A 190 13.05 -36.12 12.67
CA LEU A 190 14.39 -35.93 13.23
C LEU A 190 14.60 -36.73 14.52
N GLU A 191 13.55 -36.94 15.31
CA GLU A 191 13.62 -37.77 16.52
C GLU A 191 13.67 -39.27 16.18
N LYS A 192 12.95 -39.75 15.16
CA LYS A 192 13.09 -41.13 14.63
C LYS A 192 14.50 -41.39 14.12
N VAL A 193 15.03 -40.53 13.25
CA VAL A 193 16.40 -40.66 12.71
C VAL A 193 17.46 -40.69 13.82
N LYS A 194 17.29 -39.88 14.88
CA LYS A 194 18.17 -39.93 16.07
C LYS A 194 18.04 -41.25 16.84
N GLN A 195 16.83 -41.80 16.98
CA GLN A 195 16.61 -43.08 17.65
C GLN A 195 17.21 -44.24 16.85
N GLU A 196 17.05 -44.26 15.52
CA GLU A 196 17.65 -45.24 14.62
C GLU A 196 19.18 -45.20 14.69
N MET A 197 19.78 -44.03 14.51
CA MET A 197 21.23 -43.82 14.65
C MET A 197 21.75 -44.26 16.02
N ALA A 198 21.02 -43.99 17.11
CA ALA A 198 21.38 -44.45 18.45
C ALA A 198 21.23 -45.98 18.62
N MET A 199 20.38 -46.64 17.83
CA MET A 199 20.26 -48.11 17.81
C MET A 199 21.40 -48.74 16.99
N ASP A 200 21.79 -48.14 15.87
CA ASP A 200 22.93 -48.57 15.06
C ASP A 200 24.23 -48.50 15.86
N TYR A 201 24.53 -47.36 16.51
CA TYR A 201 25.70 -47.25 17.39
C TYR A 201 25.69 -48.25 18.54
N LYS A 202 24.51 -48.55 19.14
CA LYS A 202 24.40 -49.62 20.15
C LYS A 202 24.69 -51.00 19.55
N GLN A 203 24.35 -51.25 18.29
CA GLN A 203 24.63 -52.51 17.61
C GLN A 203 26.12 -52.63 17.25
N GLU A 204 26.75 -51.55 16.77
CA GLU A 204 28.21 -51.51 16.51
C GLU A 204 29.02 -51.72 17.79
N LEU A 205 28.65 -51.04 18.89
CA LEU A 205 29.29 -51.24 20.20
C LEU A 205 29.18 -52.69 20.68
N LYS A 206 28.05 -53.38 20.45
CA LYS A 206 27.91 -54.82 20.74
C LYS A 206 28.86 -55.67 19.89
N LYS A 207 28.90 -55.44 18.56
CA LYS A 207 29.82 -56.14 17.65
C LYS A 207 31.29 -55.95 18.09
N LEU A 208 31.70 -54.72 18.39
CA LEU A 208 33.05 -54.41 18.87
C LEU A 208 33.35 -55.08 20.22
N HIS A 209 32.39 -55.15 21.13
CA HIS A 209 32.54 -55.86 22.40
C HIS A 209 32.71 -57.38 22.22
N GLU A 210 31.97 -57.98 21.29
CA GLU A 210 32.10 -59.39 20.92
C GLU A 210 33.46 -59.69 20.26
N GLU A 211 33.91 -58.84 19.33
CA GLU A 211 35.23 -58.96 18.71
C GLU A 211 36.36 -58.75 19.71
N LEU A 212 36.26 -57.79 20.63
CA LEU A 212 37.20 -57.63 21.74
C LEU A 212 37.24 -58.89 22.62
N GLY A 213 36.07 -59.51 22.88
CA GLY A 213 35.96 -60.78 23.59
C GLY A 213 36.56 -61.97 22.82
N LYS A 214 36.50 -61.99 21.48
CA LYS A 214 37.20 -62.98 20.64
C LYS A 214 38.71 -62.73 20.65
N LEU A 215 39.15 -61.49 20.48
CA LEU A 215 40.55 -61.06 20.46
C LEU A 215 41.24 -61.30 21.80
N LYS A 216 40.59 -61.03 22.93
CA LYS A 216 41.10 -61.37 24.26
C LYS A 216 41.36 -62.87 24.39
N ARG A 217 40.39 -63.70 23.99
CA ARG A 217 40.52 -65.18 24.00
C ARG A 217 41.57 -65.69 23.01
N SER A 218 41.76 -65.05 21.86
CA SER A 218 42.82 -65.44 20.91
C SER A 218 44.20 -64.99 21.39
N TYR A 219 44.32 -63.82 22.01
CA TYR A 219 45.54 -63.35 22.67
C TYR A 219 45.94 -64.27 23.84
N GLU A 220 45.02 -64.64 24.73
CA GLU A 220 45.28 -65.61 25.80
C GLU A 220 45.75 -66.98 25.26
N LYS A 221 45.19 -67.44 24.14
CA LYS A 221 45.66 -68.65 23.44
C LYS A 221 47.05 -68.44 22.82
N LEU A 222 47.30 -67.31 22.17
CA LEU A 222 48.57 -66.99 21.53
C LEU A 222 49.68 -66.79 22.57
N GLN A 223 49.40 -66.18 23.72
CA GLN A 223 50.35 -66.04 24.83
C GLN A 223 50.74 -67.41 25.38
N LYS A 224 49.76 -68.29 25.62
CA LYS A 224 50.01 -69.71 26.00
C LYS A 224 50.81 -70.44 24.93
N LYS A 225 50.56 -70.17 23.64
CA LYS A 225 51.30 -70.74 22.52
C LYS A 225 52.70 -70.14 22.39
N GLN A 226 52.91 -68.85 22.62
CA GLN A 226 54.21 -68.18 22.56
C GLN A 226 55.14 -68.70 23.66
N ILE A 227 54.62 -68.90 24.88
CA ILE A 227 55.35 -69.56 25.97
C ILE A 227 55.76 -71.00 25.59
N LYS A 228 55.00 -71.67 24.72
CA LYS A 228 55.30 -73.01 24.18
C LYS A 228 56.25 -72.98 22.96
N ASP A 229 56.09 -71.99 22.08
CA ASP A 229 56.80 -71.84 20.80
C ASP A 229 58.17 -71.15 20.95
N PHE A 230 58.41 -70.39 22.03
CA PHE A 230 59.75 -69.89 22.40
C PHE A 230 60.71 -71.03 22.80
N ARG A 231 60.19 -72.23 23.07
CA ARG A 231 60.96 -73.49 23.16
C ARG A 231 61.08 -74.22 21.81
N GLY A 232 60.54 -73.67 20.73
CA GLY A 232 60.01 -74.44 19.60
C GLY A 232 60.72 -74.31 18.25
N ASN A 233 60.67 -73.14 17.57
CA ASN A 233 60.97 -73.12 16.13
C ASN A 233 61.45 -71.76 15.56
N THR A 234 62.38 -71.79 14.59
CA THR A 234 63.08 -70.62 14.02
C THR A 234 63.11 -70.54 12.48
N LYS A 235 62.39 -71.40 11.75
CA LYS A 235 62.66 -71.66 10.31
C LYS A 235 61.87 -70.87 9.24
N ASN A 236 60.88 -70.04 9.58
CA ASN A 236 59.99 -69.44 8.56
C ASN A 236 60.41 -68.06 8.01
N HIS A 237 61.42 -67.41 8.60
CA HIS A 237 61.66 -65.96 8.48
C HIS A 237 61.95 -65.41 7.05
N ARG A 238 62.24 -66.26 6.05
CA ARG A 238 62.66 -65.81 4.71
C ARG A 238 61.48 -65.39 3.82
N GLU A 239 60.39 -66.15 3.82
CA GLU A 239 59.22 -65.89 2.96
C GLU A 239 58.42 -64.69 3.48
N ASP A 240 58.29 -64.59 4.81
CA ASP A 240 57.74 -63.42 5.52
C ASP A 240 58.40 -62.11 5.04
N ARG A 241 59.72 -62.11 4.82
CA ARG A 241 60.46 -60.91 4.44
C ARG A 241 60.08 -60.39 3.06
N SER A 242 59.99 -61.25 2.05
CA SER A 242 59.59 -60.86 0.68
C SER A 242 58.15 -60.37 0.61
N GLU A 243 57.26 -60.97 1.40
CA GLU A 243 55.85 -60.53 1.48
C GLU A 243 55.72 -59.19 2.21
N ILE A 244 56.50 -58.96 3.27
CA ILE A 244 56.62 -57.65 3.92
C ILE A 244 57.12 -56.58 2.93
N GLU A 245 58.17 -56.86 2.15
CA GLU A 245 58.70 -55.91 1.15
C GLU A 245 57.63 -55.59 0.08
N ARG A 246 56.88 -56.58 -0.41
CA ARG A 246 55.76 -56.40 -1.37
C ARG A 246 54.61 -55.57 -0.78
N LEU A 247 54.17 -55.87 0.44
CA LEU A 247 53.10 -55.13 1.13
C LEU A 247 53.53 -53.70 1.47
N THR A 248 54.80 -53.49 1.82
CA THR A 248 55.37 -52.15 2.05
C THR A 248 55.28 -51.29 0.79
N GLY A 249 55.61 -51.83 -0.39
CA GLY A 249 55.42 -51.13 -1.66
C GLY A 249 53.95 -50.76 -1.92
N LYS A 250 53.01 -51.67 -1.61
CA LYS A 250 51.57 -51.41 -1.77
C LYS A 250 51.06 -50.31 -0.85
N ILE A 251 51.57 -50.24 0.39
CA ILE A 251 51.25 -49.18 1.35
C ILE A 251 51.75 -47.82 0.83
N GLU A 252 52.94 -47.78 0.22
CA GLU A 252 53.48 -46.53 -0.33
C GLU A 252 52.69 -46.02 -1.54
N GLU A 253 52.21 -46.92 -2.42
CA GLU A 253 51.26 -46.54 -3.48
C GLU A 253 49.98 -45.88 -2.92
N PHE A 254 49.44 -46.40 -1.82
CA PHE A 254 48.24 -45.84 -1.19
C PHE A 254 48.53 -44.51 -0.47
N ARG A 255 49.72 -44.34 0.13
CA ARG A 255 50.17 -43.04 0.67
C ARG A 255 50.22 -41.98 -0.43
N GLN A 256 50.84 -42.29 -1.57
CA GLN A 256 50.91 -41.36 -2.69
C GLN A 256 49.51 -40.97 -3.21
N LYS A 257 48.62 -41.94 -3.40
CA LYS A 257 47.22 -41.68 -3.78
C LYS A 257 46.48 -40.82 -2.75
N SER A 258 46.72 -41.03 -1.45
CA SER A 258 46.13 -40.21 -0.39
C SER A 258 46.61 -38.76 -0.47
N LEU A 259 47.89 -38.52 -0.77
CA LEU A 259 48.44 -37.17 -0.96
C LEU A 259 47.85 -36.48 -2.20
N ASP A 260 47.59 -37.23 -3.27
CA ASP A 260 47.01 -36.66 -4.49
C ASP A 260 45.50 -36.36 -4.32
N TRP A 261 44.75 -37.17 -3.57
CA TRP A 261 43.38 -36.82 -3.14
C TRP A 261 43.35 -35.62 -2.20
N GLU A 262 44.32 -35.50 -1.29
CA GLU A 262 44.46 -34.35 -0.40
C GLU A 262 44.70 -33.04 -1.18
N LYS A 263 45.58 -33.06 -2.19
CA LYS A 263 45.78 -31.92 -3.12
C LYS A 263 44.49 -31.55 -3.85
N GLN A 264 43.75 -32.54 -4.37
CA GLN A 264 42.47 -32.28 -5.04
C GLN A 264 41.44 -31.67 -4.07
N ARG A 265 41.35 -32.17 -2.82
CA ARG A 265 40.49 -31.58 -1.80
C ARG A 265 40.83 -30.11 -1.53
N LEU A 266 42.12 -29.79 -1.42
CA LEU A 266 42.59 -28.40 -1.22
C LEU A 266 42.23 -27.48 -2.39
N ILE A 267 42.36 -27.96 -3.64
CA ILE A 267 41.97 -27.21 -4.84
C ILE A 267 40.45 -26.92 -4.83
N TYR A 268 39.61 -27.93 -4.58
CA TYR A 268 38.16 -27.73 -4.47
C TYR A 268 37.78 -26.84 -3.30
N GLN A 269 38.43 -26.97 -2.15
CA GLN A 269 38.21 -26.10 -0.99
C GLN A 269 38.56 -24.64 -1.30
N GLN A 270 39.63 -24.40 -2.06
CA GLN A 270 39.99 -23.05 -2.51
C GLN A 270 38.96 -22.50 -3.50
N GLN A 271 38.49 -23.30 -4.47
CA GLN A 271 37.42 -22.91 -5.40
C GLN A 271 36.11 -22.59 -4.67
N LEU A 272 35.71 -23.41 -3.69
CA LEU A 272 34.53 -23.15 -2.86
C LEU A 272 34.70 -21.84 -2.07
N SER A 273 35.89 -21.59 -1.51
CA SER A 273 36.15 -20.34 -0.76
C SER A 273 36.08 -19.09 -1.65
N SER A 274 36.51 -19.16 -2.91
CA SER A 274 36.42 -18.03 -3.85
C SER A 274 34.99 -17.79 -4.32
N LEU A 275 34.21 -18.85 -4.57
CA LEU A 275 32.78 -18.76 -4.89
C LEU A 275 31.95 -18.24 -3.70
N GLU A 276 32.27 -18.66 -2.46
CA GLU A 276 31.65 -18.15 -1.24
C GLU A 276 31.95 -16.66 -1.04
N ALA A 277 33.18 -16.22 -1.32
CA ALA A 277 33.56 -14.80 -1.29
C ALA A 277 32.82 -13.98 -2.36
N GLN A 278 32.70 -14.50 -3.60
CA GLN A 278 31.90 -13.86 -4.65
C GLN A 278 30.42 -13.77 -4.28
N ARG A 279 29.84 -14.84 -3.70
CA ARG A 279 28.44 -14.84 -3.23
C ARG A 279 28.21 -13.78 -2.15
N LYS A 280 29.16 -13.61 -1.22
CA LYS A 280 29.10 -12.57 -0.17
C LYS A 280 29.17 -11.17 -0.77
N ALA A 281 30.12 -10.91 -1.66
CA ALA A 281 30.23 -9.59 -2.32
C ALA A 281 28.97 -9.23 -3.13
N LEU A 282 28.35 -10.20 -3.80
CA LEU A 282 27.07 -10.00 -4.50
C LEU A 282 25.90 -9.75 -3.53
N ALA A 283 25.87 -10.43 -2.38
CA ALA A 283 24.89 -10.17 -1.34
C ALA A 283 25.02 -8.75 -0.77
N GLU A 284 26.24 -8.33 -0.41
CA GLU A 284 26.55 -6.96 0.06
C GLU A 284 26.15 -5.90 -0.97
N GLN A 285 26.42 -6.12 -2.27
CA GLN A 285 25.94 -5.24 -3.34
C GLN A 285 24.41 -5.17 -3.40
N SER A 286 23.72 -6.30 -3.23
CA SER A 286 22.25 -6.34 -3.23
C SER A 286 21.65 -5.59 -2.03
N GLU A 287 22.26 -5.68 -0.85
CA GLU A 287 21.87 -4.94 0.35
C GLU A 287 22.06 -3.43 0.17
N ILE A 288 23.18 -3.00 -0.42
CA ILE A 288 23.43 -1.59 -0.76
C ILE A 288 22.37 -1.05 -1.74
N ILE A 289 22.04 -1.81 -2.78
CA ILE A 289 21.00 -1.42 -3.75
C ILE A 289 19.62 -1.31 -3.06
N GLN A 290 19.25 -2.29 -2.22
CA GLN A 290 18.00 -2.24 -1.46
C GLN A 290 17.94 -1.04 -0.51
N ALA A 291 19.03 -0.72 0.20
CA ALA A 291 19.12 0.46 1.06
C ALA A 291 18.99 1.77 0.27
N GLN A 292 19.60 1.87 -0.91
CA GLN A 292 19.45 3.03 -1.80
C GLN A 292 18.01 3.17 -2.33
N LEU A 293 17.35 2.07 -2.70
CA LEU A 293 15.96 2.07 -3.14
C LEU A 293 15.01 2.48 -2.01
N ALA A 294 15.22 1.98 -0.79
CA ALA A 294 14.45 2.39 0.39
C ALA A 294 14.62 3.89 0.69
N ASN A 295 15.84 4.43 0.62
CA ASN A 295 16.10 5.86 0.82
C ASN A 295 15.45 6.73 -0.27
N ARG A 296 15.50 6.30 -1.55
CA ARG A 296 14.81 6.98 -2.65
C ARG A 296 13.28 6.96 -2.47
N LYS A 297 12.72 5.82 -2.05
CA LYS A 297 11.29 5.68 -1.75
C LYS A 297 10.86 6.65 -0.63
N GLN A 298 11.57 6.68 0.49
CA GLN A 298 11.29 7.59 1.59
C GLN A 298 11.34 9.07 1.17
N LYS A 299 12.32 9.44 0.33
CA LYS A 299 12.42 10.80 -0.22
C LYS A 299 11.23 11.14 -1.12
N LEU A 300 10.84 10.23 -2.01
CA LEU A 300 9.65 10.41 -2.85
C LEU A 300 8.39 10.58 -2.00
N GLU A 301 8.16 9.71 -1.01
CA GLU A 301 7.02 9.82 -0.07
C GLU A 301 7.00 11.16 0.67
N SER A 302 8.16 11.69 1.09
CA SER A 302 8.24 13.01 1.74
C SER A 302 7.90 14.18 0.80
N VAL A 303 8.30 14.11 -0.47
CA VAL A 303 7.99 15.11 -1.50
C VAL A 303 6.53 15.02 -1.93
N GLU A 304 5.99 13.81 -2.03
CA GLU A 304 4.57 13.52 -2.32
C GLU A 304 3.68 14.16 -1.25
N LEU A 305 3.95 13.92 0.04
CA LEU A 305 3.21 14.50 1.16
C LEU A 305 3.31 16.03 1.19
N SER A 306 4.50 16.59 0.94
CA SER A 306 4.69 18.04 0.85
C SER A 306 3.82 18.65 -0.26
N ARG A 307 3.85 18.08 -1.47
CA ARG A 307 3.04 18.54 -2.61
C ARG A 307 1.54 18.38 -2.36
N GLN A 308 1.12 17.28 -1.73
CA GLN A 308 -0.28 17.09 -1.35
C GLN A 308 -0.76 18.17 -0.37
N SER A 309 0.06 18.53 0.62
CA SER A 309 -0.26 19.60 1.56
C SER A 309 -0.29 20.99 0.91
N GLU A 310 0.59 21.25 -0.06
CA GLU A 310 0.62 22.48 -0.84
C GLU A 310 -0.62 22.61 -1.75
N ILE A 311 -0.99 21.53 -2.45
CA ILE A 311 -2.21 21.47 -3.27
C ILE A 311 -3.45 21.72 -2.39
N GLN A 312 -3.56 21.04 -1.24
CA GLN A 312 -4.67 21.26 -0.30
C GLN A 312 -4.76 22.71 0.18
N HIS A 313 -3.62 23.30 0.55
CA HIS A 313 -3.54 24.70 0.98
C HIS A 313 -3.97 25.67 -0.13
N LEU A 314 -3.53 25.44 -1.38
CA LEU A 314 -3.94 26.24 -2.54
C LEU A 314 -5.43 26.05 -2.87
N SER A 315 -5.97 24.82 -2.78
CA SER A 315 -7.40 24.56 -2.93
C SER A 315 -8.23 25.31 -1.89
N SER A 316 -7.84 25.28 -0.61
CA SER A 316 -8.52 26.03 0.45
C SER A 316 -8.28 27.55 0.39
N GLN A 317 -7.30 28.05 -0.37
CA GLN A 317 -7.20 29.47 -0.72
C GLN A 317 -8.18 29.83 -1.84
N LEU A 318 -8.23 29.01 -2.89
CA LEU A 318 -9.13 29.19 -4.03
C LEU A 318 -10.61 29.14 -3.60
N GLU A 319 -10.97 28.21 -2.72
CA GLU A 319 -12.31 28.07 -2.14
C GLU A 319 -12.74 29.36 -1.41
N ARG A 320 -11.90 29.88 -0.50
CA ARG A 320 -12.17 31.15 0.19
C ARG A 320 -12.25 32.36 -0.75
N ALA A 321 -11.43 32.39 -1.81
CA ALA A 321 -11.52 33.43 -2.82
C ALA A 321 -12.84 33.33 -3.60
N ASN A 322 -13.29 32.10 -3.93
CA ASN A 322 -14.55 31.84 -4.58
C ASN A 322 -15.75 32.23 -3.70
N ASP A 323 -15.74 31.89 -2.40
CA ASP A 323 -16.76 32.33 -1.44
C ASP A 323 -16.86 33.86 -1.39
N THR A 324 -15.72 34.55 -1.44
CA THR A 324 -15.64 36.02 -1.48
C THR A 324 -16.22 36.57 -2.78
N ILE A 325 -15.98 35.90 -3.92
CA ILE A 325 -16.59 36.27 -5.22
C ILE A 325 -18.11 36.09 -5.14
N CYS A 326 -18.63 34.96 -4.67
CA CYS A 326 -20.06 34.73 -4.53
C CYS A 326 -20.74 35.74 -3.58
N ALA A 327 -20.07 36.16 -2.51
CA ALA A 327 -20.55 37.24 -1.64
C ALA A 327 -20.63 38.60 -2.39
N ASN A 328 -19.63 38.91 -3.22
CA ASN A 328 -19.64 40.11 -4.05
C ASN A 328 -20.70 40.06 -5.16
N GLU A 329 -20.93 38.89 -5.76
CA GLU A 329 -22.00 38.67 -6.76
C GLU A 329 -23.37 38.97 -6.15
N MET A 330 -23.68 38.42 -4.97
CA MET A 330 -24.92 38.71 -4.23
C MET A 330 -25.07 40.21 -3.89
N GLU A 331 -23.99 40.91 -3.54
CA GLU A 331 -24.02 42.36 -3.28
C GLU A 331 -24.23 43.17 -4.57
N ILE A 332 -23.66 42.75 -5.71
CA ILE A 332 -23.89 43.35 -7.03
C ILE A 332 -25.36 43.17 -7.45
N GLU A 333 -25.95 41.99 -7.26
CA GLU A 333 -27.38 41.75 -7.50
C GLU A 333 -28.24 42.66 -6.60
N ARG A 334 -27.92 42.74 -5.31
CA ARG A 334 -28.62 43.59 -4.34
C ARG A 334 -28.52 45.09 -4.68
N LEU A 335 -27.40 45.54 -5.24
CA LEU A 335 -27.23 46.91 -5.75
C LEU A 335 -28.02 47.12 -7.05
N THR A 336 -28.01 46.14 -7.94
CA THR A 336 -28.77 46.16 -9.21
C THR A 336 -30.27 46.28 -8.96
N MET A 337 -30.82 45.55 -7.97
CA MET A 337 -32.21 45.71 -7.54
C MET A 337 -32.50 47.16 -7.08
N LYS A 338 -31.67 47.74 -6.20
CA LYS A 338 -31.84 49.13 -5.75
C LYS A 338 -31.77 50.14 -6.91
N VAL A 339 -30.89 49.91 -7.90
CA VAL A 339 -30.83 50.75 -9.10
C VAL A 339 -32.12 50.64 -9.90
N ASN A 340 -32.67 49.44 -10.08
CA ASN A 340 -33.95 49.24 -10.77
C ASN A 340 -35.12 49.91 -10.04
N ASP A 341 -35.16 49.86 -8.70
CA ASP A 341 -36.17 50.55 -7.89
C ASP A 341 -36.05 52.09 -8.02
N LEU A 342 -34.83 52.61 -8.01
CA LEU A 342 -34.55 54.05 -8.23
C LEU A 342 -34.89 54.50 -9.66
N VAL A 343 -34.64 53.66 -10.66
CA VAL A 343 -35.05 53.92 -12.05
C VAL A 343 -36.57 53.90 -12.17
N GLY A 344 -37.26 52.92 -11.56
CA GLY A 344 -38.72 52.85 -11.53
C GLY A 344 -39.37 54.08 -10.90
N THR A 345 -38.86 54.51 -9.74
CA THR A 345 -39.33 55.74 -9.07
C THR A 345 -38.97 57.02 -9.84
N ASN A 346 -37.84 57.07 -10.54
CA ASN A 346 -37.53 58.19 -11.43
C ASN A 346 -38.53 58.26 -12.60
N VAL A 347 -38.87 57.13 -13.23
CA VAL A 347 -39.88 57.07 -14.31
C VAL A 347 -41.26 57.54 -13.83
N THR A 348 -41.70 57.17 -12.63
CA THR A 348 -42.99 57.67 -12.10
C THR A 348 -42.95 59.17 -11.81
N VAL A 349 -41.88 59.70 -11.21
CA VAL A 349 -41.71 61.14 -10.98
C VAL A 349 -41.68 61.93 -12.28
N MET A 350 -40.97 61.43 -13.31
CA MET A 350 -40.94 62.06 -14.64
C MET A 350 -42.31 62.05 -15.32
N GLN A 351 -43.13 61.02 -15.09
CA GLN A 351 -44.50 60.96 -15.60
C GLN A 351 -45.44 61.92 -14.86
N GLU A 352 -45.34 62.04 -13.54
CA GLU A 352 -46.07 63.05 -12.77
C GLU A 352 -45.68 64.48 -13.17
N GLN A 353 -44.39 64.72 -13.42
CA GLN A 353 -43.88 66.02 -13.86
C GLN A 353 -44.50 66.42 -15.21
N ARG A 354 -44.54 65.50 -16.19
CA ARG A 354 -45.25 65.74 -17.47
C ARG A 354 -46.72 66.04 -17.27
N GLN A 355 -47.42 65.30 -16.40
CA GLN A 355 -48.84 65.57 -16.10
C GLN A 355 -49.05 66.95 -15.44
N LYS A 356 -48.11 67.40 -14.59
CA LYS A 356 -48.13 68.75 -14.00
C LYS A 356 -47.90 69.82 -15.07
N GLU A 357 -46.97 69.60 -16.00
CA GLU A 357 -46.71 70.48 -17.15
C GLU A 357 -47.89 70.56 -18.14
N GLU A 358 -48.59 69.45 -18.38
CA GLU A 358 -49.82 69.45 -19.19
C GLU A 358 -50.93 70.26 -18.51
N LYS A 359 -51.20 70.02 -17.23
CA LYS A 359 -52.19 70.80 -16.45
C LYS A 359 -51.84 72.28 -16.35
N LEU A 360 -50.55 72.62 -16.21
CA LEU A 360 -50.08 74.00 -16.25
C LEU A 360 -50.42 74.64 -17.61
N ARG A 361 -50.10 73.95 -18.72
CA ARG A 361 -50.38 74.40 -20.09
C ARG A 361 -51.87 74.53 -20.39
N GLU A 362 -52.72 73.70 -19.78
CA GLU A 362 -54.18 73.85 -19.83
C GLU A 362 -54.66 75.08 -19.04
N SER A 363 -54.11 75.29 -17.84
CA SER A 363 -54.41 76.47 -17.02
C SER A 363 -53.93 77.77 -17.68
N GLU A 364 -52.79 77.75 -18.37
CA GLU A 364 -52.26 78.89 -19.13
C GLU A 364 -53.20 79.27 -20.28
N LYS A 365 -53.67 78.30 -21.07
CA LYS A 365 -54.68 78.52 -22.13
C LYS A 365 -55.98 79.09 -21.56
N LEU A 366 -56.46 78.58 -20.43
CA LEU A 366 -57.65 79.12 -19.78
C LEU A 366 -57.43 80.58 -19.32
N LEU A 367 -56.24 80.90 -18.80
CA LEU A 367 -55.84 82.25 -18.44
C LEU A 367 -55.80 83.19 -19.67
N GLU A 368 -55.31 82.71 -20.81
CA GLU A 368 -55.28 83.45 -22.07
C GLU A 368 -56.70 83.75 -22.58
N VAL A 369 -57.61 82.77 -22.54
CA VAL A 369 -59.04 82.98 -22.83
C VAL A 369 -59.67 84.00 -21.89
N LEU A 370 -59.44 83.91 -20.57
CA LEU A 370 -59.95 84.87 -19.59
C LEU A 370 -59.36 86.29 -19.78
N GLN A 371 -58.10 86.40 -20.24
CA GLN A 371 -57.51 87.68 -20.61
C GLN A 371 -58.15 88.28 -21.86
N GLU A 372 -58.45 87.46 -22.86
CA GLU A 372 -59.13 87.88 -24.09
C GLU A 372 -60.60 88.26 -23.80
N GLU A 373 -61.34 87.49 -23.00
CA GLU A 373 -62.67 87.88 -22.50
C GLU A 373 -62.62 89.20 -21.74
N LYS A 374 -61.65 89.40 -20.85
CA LYS A 374 -61.42 90.68 -20.15
C LYS A 374 -61.12 91.82 -21.13
N ARG A 375 -60.40 91.56 -22.22
CA ARG A 375 -60.12 92.55 -23.27
C ARG A 375 -61.39 92.90 -24.05
N GLN A 376 -62.22 91.92 -24.37
CA GLN A 376 -63.52 92.09 -25.04
C GLN A 376 -64.52 92.86 -24.14
N LEU A 377 -64.61 92.50 -22.86
CA LEU A 377 -65.42 93.23 -21.87
C LEU A 377 -64.96 94.67 -21.70
N LYS A 378 -63.65 94.94 -21.68
CA LYS A 378 -63.13 96.33 -21.72
C LYS A 378 -63.51 97.08 -22.99
N ALA A 379 -63.46 96.43 -24.15
CA ALA A 379 -63.86 97.04 -25.42
C ALA A 379 -65.37 97.32 -25.47
N ALA A 380 -66.20 96.44 -24.91
CA ALA A 380 -67.64 96.62 -24.77
C ALA A 380 -68.00 97.71 -23.74
N LEU A 381 -67.27 97.80 -22.62
CA LEU A 381 -67.40 98.91 -21.68
C LEU A 381 -67.06 100.23 -22.38
N HIS A 382 -65.96 100.28 -23.14
CA HIS A 382 -65.53 101.49 -23.82
C HIS A 382 -66.47 101.90 -24.97
N SER A 383 -67.07 100.94 -25.69
CA SER A 383 -68.13 101.26 -26.67
C SER A 383 -69.41 101.75 -25.98
N GLN A 384 -69.76 101.22 -24.82
CA GLN A 384 -70.89 101.71 -24.01
C GLN A 384 -70.61 103.10 -23.42
N GLU A 385 -69.38 103.37 -22.95
CA GLU A 385 -68.91 104.71 -22.56
C GLU A 385 -69.02 105.69 -23.72
N ASN A 386 -68.63 105.29 -24.94
CA ASN A 386 -68.78 106.12 -26.14
C ASN A 386 -70.25 106.39 -26.47
N VAL A 387 -71.16 105.41 -26.37
CA VAL A 387 -72.61 105.62 -26.53
C VAL A 387 -73.18 106.53 -25.43
N ILE A 388 -72.71 106.42 -24.19
CA ILE A 388 -73.08 107.33 -23.10
C ILE A 388 -72.52 108.73 -23.35
N HIS A 389 -71.31 108.86 -23.90
CA HIS A 389 -70.70 110.12 -24.28
C HIS A 389 -71.47 110.77 -25.43
N GLU A 390 -71.84 110.03 -26.48
CA GLU A 390 -72.72 110.48 -27.56
C GLU A 390 -74.10 110.88 -27.04
N ALA A 391 -74.70 110.11 -26.13
CA ALA A 391 -75.96 110.46 -25.48
C ALA A 391 -75.83 111.73 -24.61
N ASN A 392 -74.69 111.95 -23.97
CA ASN A 392 -74.38 113.18 -23.25
C ASN A 392 -74.14 114.36 -24.21
N MET A 393 -73.49 114.16 -25.36
CA MET A 393 -73.36 115.18 -26.41
C MET A 393 -74.72 115.53 -27.04
N GLN A 394 -75.65 114.57 -27.15
CA GLN A 394 -77.04 114.82 -27.54
C GLN A 394 -77.82 115.55 -26.43
N LYS A 395 -77.59 115.19 -25.16
CA LYS A 395 -78.13 115.90 -23.99
C LYS A 395 -77.62 117.35 -23.94
N GLU A 396 -76.34 117.60 -24.22
CA GLU A 396 -75.78 118.95 -24.38
C GLU A 396 -76.39 119.67 -25.59
N LYS A 397 -76.60 119.00 -26.72
CA LYS A 397 -77.36 119.56 -27.88
C LYS A 397 -78.80 119.93 -27.54
N LEU A 398 -79.42 119.25 -26.57
CA LEU A 398 -80.76 119.55 -26.07
C LEU A 398 -80.73 120.64 -24.97
N GLN A 399 -79.71 120.66 -24.09
CA GLN A 399 -79.47 121.74 -23.13
C GLN A 399 -79.07 123.06 -23.83
N ALA A 400 -78.38 123.00 -24.97
CA ALA A 400 -78.06 124.13 -25.84
C ALA A 400 -79.29 124.78 -26.52
N LYS A 401 -80.48 124.17 -26.39
CA LYS A 401 -81.77 124.81 -26.76
C LYS A 401 -82.51 125.41 -25.56
N LEU A 402 -81.96 125.34 -24.35
CA LEU A 402 -82.63 125.75 -23.12
C LEU A 402 -81.69 126.57 -22.21
N LYS A 403 -81.52 127.84 -22.62
CA LYS A 403 -80.87 129.02 -22.00
C LYS A 403 -79.60 129.50 -22.73
N ALA A 404 -79.79 130.58 -23.49
CA ALA A 404 -78.73 131.50 -23.89
C ALA A 404 -78.59 132.65 -22.87
N THR A 405 -77.50 133.41 -22.97
CA THR A 405 -77.10 134.61 -22.18
C THR A 405 -76.97 134.40 -20.66
N ASP A 406 -75.82 134.52 -20.01
CA ASP A 406 -74.70 135.50 -20.03
C ASP A 406 -74.73 136.41 -18.80
N THR A 407 -73.70 136.28 -17.97
CA THR A 407 -72.84 137.32 -17.35
C THR A 407 -72.02 136.61 -16.26
N GLN A 408 -70.68 136.45 -16.28
CA GLN A 408 -69.50 137.26 -16.66
C GLN A 408 -68.89 138.03 -15.46
N HIS A 409 -67.57 138.26 -15.51
CA HIS A 409 -66.67 138.96 -14.54
C HIS A 409 -66.18 138.17 -13.30
N THR A 410 -64.89 138.19 -12.88
CA THR A 410 -63.58 138.61 -13.48
C THR A 410 -62.44 137.89 -12.71
N VAL A 411 -61.47 137.23 -13.37
CA VAL A 411 -60.06 137.66 -13.64
C VAL A 411 -59.14 137.88 -12.43
N GLU A 412 -58.08 137.07 -12.34
CA GLU A 412 -56.62 137.42 -12.35
C GLU A 412 -55.84 136.08 -12.45
N ALA A 413 -55.08 135.76 -13.50
CA ALA A 413 -53.82 136.33 -14.01
C ALA A 413 -52.56 135.92 -13.22
N ILE A 414 -51.75 135.01 -13.78
CA ILE A 414 -50.25 135.02 -13.82
C ILE A 414 -49.76 133.95 -14.82
N ARG A 415 -48.52 134.10 -15.31
CA ARG A 415 -47.90 133.48 -16.50
C ARG A 415 -47.31 132.06 -16.30
N SER A 416 -47.20 131.37 -17.45
CA SER A 416 -46.18 130.40 -17.95
C SER A 416 -44.77 130.39 -17.28
N PRO A 417 -43.86 129.39 -17.49
CA PRO A 417 -43.66 128.60 -18.73
C PRO A 417 -43.08 127.15 -18.64
N GLU A 418 -42.75 126.64 -19.84
CA GLU A 418 -41.80 125.60 -20.34
C GLU A 418 -40.87 124.71 -19.47
N GLU A 419 -40.65 123.51 -20.03
CA GLU A 419 -39.43 122.67 -20.11
C GLU A 419 -38.58 122.21 -18.89
N SER A 420 -38.59 120.88 -18.71
CA SER A 420 -37.40 119.99 -18.62
C SER A 420 -36.59 119.77 -17.31
N GLN A 421 -36.12 118.52 -17.18
CA GLN A 421 -34.91 118.02 -16.50
C GLN A 421 -34.67 118.14 -14.96
N THR A 422 -34.67 116.96 -14.31
CA THR A 422 -33.68 116.43 -13.33
C THR A 422 -33.54 116.93 -11.87
N GLU A 423 -33.13 115.94 -11.04
CA GLU A 423 -32.34 116.00 -9.79
C GLU A 423 -32.98 116.18 -8.40
N ARG A 424 -32.70 115.17 -7.54
CA ARG A 424 -32.22 115.25 -6.13
C ARG A 424 -33.24 115.54 -4.99
N ARG A 425 -33.16 114.92 -3.80
CA ARG A 425 -32.29 113.83 -3.25
C ARG A 425 -32.78 113.37 -1.84
N TYR A 426 -32.18 112.27 -1.35
CA TYR A 426 -32.17 111.75 0.05
C TYR A 426 -33.51 111.21 0.61
N SER A 427 -33.56 110.10 1.37
CA SER A 427 -32.54 109.14 1.86
C SER A 427 -33.10 107.71 1.67
N SER A 428 -32.34 106.60 1.67
CA SER A 428 -31.28 106.21 2.59
C SER A 428 -30.48 105.01 2.06
N ARG A 429 -29.26 104.85 2.61
CA ARG A 429 -28.40 103.66 2.64
C ARG A 429 -27.64 103.28 1.36
N GLU A 430 -26.38 103.72 1.36
CA GLU A 430 -25.28 103.17 0.57
C GLU A 430 -25.05 101.68 0.92
N GLN A 431 -24.76 100.86 -0.10
CA GLN A 431 -23.64 99.89 -0.15
C GLN A 431 -23.80 99.03 -1.40
N ASP A 432 -23.19 99.46 -2.51
CA ASP A 432 -22.99 98.63 -3.70
C ASP A 432 -21.64 98.96 -4.35
N LEU A 433 -20.57 98.61 -3.62
CA LEU A 433 -19.17 98.64 -4.03
C LEU A 433 -18.42 97.50 -3.32
N ASP A 434 -18.87 96.25 -3.51
CA ASP A 434 -18.14 95.08 -3.00
C ASP A 434 -18.25 93.81 -3.88
N HIS A 435 -18.84 93.91 -5.08
CA HIS A 435 -19.04 92.74 -5.97
C HIS A 435 -17.89 92.49 -6.98
N VAL A 436 -16.68 93.00 -6.70
CA VAL A 436 -15.48 92.81 -7.56
C VAL A 436 -14.49 91.78 -7.00
N LEU A 437 -14.68 91.28 -5.77
CA LEU A 437 -13.83 90.25 -5.17
C LEU A 437 -14.27 88.80 -5.48
N SER A 438 -15.54 88.59 -5.83
CA SER A 438 -16.11 87.25 -6.08
C SER A 438 -15.49 86.43 -7.23
N PRO A 439 -14.91 87.01 -8.31
CA PRO A 439 -14.21 86.21 -9.31
C PRO A 439 -12.94 85.55 -8.77
N LEU A 440 -12.22 86.24 -7.87
CA LEU A 440 -10.91 85.79 -7.38
C LEU A 440 -11.07 84.59 -6.43
N ASP A 441 -12.02 84.64 -5.50
CA ASP A 441 -12.28 83.54 -4.56
C ASP A 441 -12.85 82.29 -5.25
N LEU A 442 -13.66 82.45 -6.32
CA LEU A 442 -14.07 81.31 -7.15
C LEU A 442 -12.89 80.72 -7.93
N THR A 443 -11.99 81.54 -8.48
CA THR A 443 -10.80 81.01 -9.14
C THR A 443 -9.86 80.33 -8.16
N HIS A 444 -9.67 80.89 -6.96
CA HIS A 444 -8.76 80.35 -5.94
C HIS A 444 -9.28 79.02 -5.39
N THR A 445 -10.57 78.91 -5.06
CA THR A 445 -11.17 77.63 -4.66
C THR A 445 -11.17 76.58 -5.78
N SER A 446 -11.27 76.99 -7.05
CA SER A 446 -11.10 76.06 -8.19
C SER A 446 -9.65 75.62 -8.39
N GLU A 447 -8.68 76.50 -8.13
CA GLU A 447 -7.25 76.22 -8.18
C GLU A 447 -6.84 75.27 -7.04
N GLU A 448 -7.30 75.51 -5.82
CA GLU A 448 -7.11 74.61 -4.67
C GLU A 448 -7.70 73.21 -4.93
N LEU A 449 -8.90 73.12 -5.52
CA LEU A 449 -9.50 71.85 -5.91
C LEU A 449 -8.69 71.11 -7.00
N LEU A 450 -8.15 71.84 -7.98
CA LEU A 450 -7.25 71.26 -8.99
C LEU A 450 -5.91 70.83 -8.38
N GLN A 451 -5.35 71.59 -7.43
CA GLN A 451 -4.13 71.25 -6.71
C GLN A 451 -4.32 69.98 -5.86
N ALA A 452 -5.47 69.86 -5.19
CA ALA A 452 -5.85 68.67 -4.43
C ALA A 452 -6.07 67.45 -5.34
N GLU A 453 -6.65 67.64 -6.52
CA GLU A 453 -6.84 66.56 -7.50
C GLU A 453 -5.51 66.12 -8.12
N VAL A 454 -4.60 67.05 -8.44
CA VAL A 454 -3.23 66.74 -8.91
C VAL A 454 -2.48 65.93 -7.85
N THR A 455 -2.44 66.38 -6.60
CA THR A 455 -1.74 65.64 -5.52
C THR A 455 -2.38 64.28 -5.20
N ARG A 456 -3.71 64.15 -5.36
CA ARG A 456 -4.41 62.86 -5.29
C ARG A 456 -4.03 61.93 -6.45
N LEU A 457 -3.93 62.45 -7.67
CA LEU A 457 -3.52 61.69 -8.86
C LEU A 457 -2.04 61.32 -8.82
N GLU A 458 -1.16 62.18 -8.31
CA GLU A 458 0.26 61.88 -8.06
C GLU A 458 0.42 60.77 -7.01
N SER A 459 -0.32 60.85 -5.90
CA SER A 459 -0.34 59.81 -4.87
C SER A 459 -0.88 58.48 -5.42
N SER A 460 -1.92 58.54 -6.25
CA SER A 460 -2.46 57.37 -6.96
C SER A 460 -1.43 56.79 -7.93
N LEU A 461 -0.75 57.62 -8.73
CA LEU A 461 0.28 57.20 -9.67
C LEU A 461 1.47 56.56 -8.97
N GLU A 462 1.93 57.13 -7.85
CA GLU A 462 3.03 56.52 -7.08
C GLU A 462 2.58 55.20 -6.43
N SER A 463 1.32 55.09 -5.98
CA SER A 463 0.79 53.79 -5.50
C SER A 463 0.82 52.73 -6.62
N VAL A 464 0.37 53.06 -7.83
CA VAL A 464 0.40 52.16 -9.00
C VAL A 464 1.83 51.87 -9.46
N SER A 465 2.75 52.83 -9.33
CA SER A 465 4.19 52.67 -9.55
C SER A 465 4.80 51.67 -8.56
N THR A 466 4.44 51.74 -7.26
CA THR A 466 4.91 50.79 -6.25
C THR A 466 4.35 49.38 -6.45
N THR A 467 3.06 49.22 -6.78
CA THR A 467 2.49 47.89 -7.06
C THR A 467 3.05 47.29 -8.35
N CYS A 468 3.30 48.10 -9.38
CA CYS A 468 3.98 47.65 -10.61
C CYS A 468 5.41 47.16 -10.34
N LYS A 469 6.17 47.86 -9.48
CA LYS A 469 7.50 47.40 -9.03
C LYS A 469 7.43 46.09 -8.24
N GLN A 470 6.46 45.95 -7.32
CA GLN A 470 6.23 44.73 -6.55
C GLN A 470 5.90 43.53 -7.44
N LEU A 471 4.91 43.68 -8.33
CA LEU A 471 4.54 42.63 -9.30
C LEU A 471 5.69 42.26 -10.24
N SER A 472 6.51 43.22 -10.65
CA SER A 472 7.72 42.97 -11.45
C SER A 472 8.76 42.14 -10.68
N GLN A 473 8.91 42.38 -9.38
CA GLN A 473 9.82 41.60 -8.53
C GLN A 473 9.27 40.19 -8.26
N GLU A 474 7.98 40.05 -7.92
CA GLU A 474 7.33 38.74 -7.77
C GLU A 474 7.44 37.89 -9.04
N LEU A 475 7.28 38.50 -10.23
CA LEU A 475 7.45 37.83 -11.51
C LEU A 475 8.89 37.31 -11.71
N MET A 476 9.90 38.10 -11.32
CA MET A 476 11.31 37.69 -11.36
C MET A 476 11.62 36.56 -10.37
N GLU A 477 11.06 36.60 -9.16
CA GLU A 477 11.21 35.54 -8.17
C GLU A 477 10.56 34.22 -8.66
N LYS A 478 9.35 34.31 -9.23
CA LYS A 478 8.66 33.16 -9.85
C LYS A 478 9.40 32.60 -11.07
N TYR A 479 10.09 33.44 -11.85
CA TYR A 479 10.93 32.99 -12.95
C TYR A 479 12.14 32.17 -12.47
N GLU A 480 12.84 32.61 -11.43
CA GLU A 480 13.96 31.84 -10.85
C GLU A 480 13.50 30.60 -10.08
N GLU A 481 12.29 30.58 -9.49
CA GLU A 481 11.67 29.34 -8.99
C GLU A 481 11.40 28.34 -10.11
N LEU A 482 10.77 28.77 -11.22
CA LEU A 482 10.46 27.92 -12.37
C LEU A 482 11.73 27.27 -12.93
N LYS A 483 12.81 28.05 -13.09
CA LYS A 483 14.11 27.60 -13.58
C LYS A 483 14.78 26.55 -12.66
N LYS A 484 14.60 26.65 -11.33
CA LYS A 484 15.04 25.60 -10.38
C LYS A 484 14.21 24.33 -10.54
N VAL A 485 12.89 24.45 -10.74
CA VAL A 485 12.00 23.31 -10.98
C VAL A 485 12.32 22.61 -12.31
N GLU A 486 12.69 23.35 -13.37
CA GLU A 486 13.18 22.78 -14.63
C GLU A 486 14.49 22.00 -14.44
N ALA A 487 15.45 22.54 -13.68
CA ALA A 487 16.69 21.84 -13.37
C ALA A 487 16.43 20.50 -12.66
N HIS A 488 15.61 20.49 -11.62
CA HIS A 488 15.22 19.24 -10.93
C HIS A 488 14.43 18.29 -11.83
N ASN A 489 13.56 18.77 -12.72
CA ASN A 489 12.90 17.92 -13.72
C ASN A 489 13.89 17.23 -14.67
N ASN A 490 14.96 17.93 -15.06
CA ASN A 490 16.03 17.34 -15.87
C ASN A 490 16.83 16.29 -15.09
N GLU A 491 17.12 16.52 -13.81
CA GLU A 491 17.72 15.52 -12.90
C GLU A 491 16.84 14.27 -12.76
N TYR A 492 15.54 14.43 -12.51
CA TYR A 492 14.61 13.30 -12.44
C TYR A 492 14.53 12.54 -13.78
N ARG A 493 14.55 13.24 -14.92
CA ARG A 493 14.61 12.60 -16.25
C ARG A 493 15.87 11.77 -16.46
N THR A 494 17.04 12.18 -15.97
CA THR A 494 18.27 11.39 -16.11
C THR A 494 18.29 10.19 -15.16
N GLU A 495 17.81 10.33 -13.92
CA GLU A 495 17.67 9.20 -13.00
C GLU A 495 16.65 8.18 -13.50
N ILE A 496 15.50 8.61 -14.06
CA ILE A 496 14.52 7.71 -14.69
C ILE A 496 15.13 6.93 -15.86
N LYS A 497 15.97 7.55 -16.70
CA LYS A 497 16.69 6.85 -17.78
C LYS A 497 17.63 5.79 -17.20
N LYS A 498 18.44 6.17 -16.20
CA LYS A 498 19.39 5.27 -15.53
C LYS A 498 18.70 4.07 -14.88
N LEU A 499 17.59 4.28 -14.18
CA LEU A 499 16.81 3.21 -13.55
C LEU A 499 16.20 2.26 -14.59
N LYS A 500 15.69 2.77 -15.72
CA LYS A 500 15.20 1.94 -16.83
C LYS A 500 16.30 1.06 -17.41
N GLU A 501 17.51 1.61 -17.60
CA GLU A 501 18.64 0.87 -18.15
C GLU A 501 19.17 -0.19 -17.18
N GLN A 502 19.18 0.11 -15.86
CA GLN A 502 19.47 -0.88 -14.82
C GLN A 502 18.46 -2.05 -14.80
N ILE A 503 17.17 -1.78 -14.97
CA ILE A 503 16.13 -2.82 -15.05
C ILE A 503 16.36 -3.70 -16.30
N LEU A 504 16.58 -3.09 -17.46
CA LEU A 504 16.87 -3.83 -18.70
C LEU A 504 18.13 -4.71 -18.58
N GLN A 505 19.18 -4.20 -17.94
CA GLN A 505 20.40 -4.98 -17.69
C GLN A 505 20.15 -6.15 -16.71
N ALA A 506 19.35 -5.93 -15.66
CA ALA A 506 18.97 -6.97 -14.72
C ALA A 506 18.14 -8.08 -15.39
N ASP A 507 17.16 -7.73 -16.23
CA ASP A 507 16.35 -8.68 -16.99
C ASP A 507 17.19 -9.50 -17.99
N GLN A 508 18.18 -8.88 -18.64
CA GLN A 508 19.15 -9.58 -19.50
C GLN A 508 20.05 -10.55 -18.70
N SER A 509 20.51 -10.13 -17.52
CA SER A 509 21.29 -11.01 -16.64
C SER A 509 20.46 -12.16 -16.06
N TYR A 510 19.19 -11.92 -15.74
CA TYR A 510 18.28 -12.96 -15.24
C TYR A 510 17.90 -13.95 -16.33
N SER A 511 17.54 -13.49 -17.53
CA SER A 511 17.17 -14.35 -18.65
C SER A 511 18.32 -15.23 -19.14
N SER A 512 19.56 -14.71 -19.18
CA SER A 512 20.75 -15.52 -19.50
C SER A 512 21.05 -16.58 -18.43
N ALA A 513 20.90 -16.25 -17.14
CA ALA A 513 21.02 -17.23 -16.06
C ALA A 513 19.92 -18.31 -16.11
N LEU A 514 18.68 -17.92 -16.41
CA LEU A 514 17.53 -18.83 -16.56
C LEU A 514 17.76 -19.83 -17.70
N GLU A 515 18.21 -19.35 -18.87
CA GLU A 515 18.48 -20.22 -20.02
C GLU A 515 19.68 -21.15 -19.74
N GLY A 516 20.69 -20.67 -19.01
CA GLY A 516 21.77 -21.51 -18.49
C GLY A 516 21.28 -22.66 -17.59
N MET A 517 20.40 -22.37 -16.62
CA MET A 517 19.77 -23.39 -15.77
C MET A 517 18.92 -24.38 -16.58
N LYS A 518 18.17 -23.88 -17.58
CA LYS A 518 17.34 -24.71 -18.47
C LYS A 518 18.17 -25.64 -19.35
N MET A 519 19.33 -25.19 -19.85
CA MET A 519 20.30 -26.05 -20.53
C MET A 519 20.86 -27.12 -19.59
N GLU A 520 21.23 -26.76 -18.35
CA GLU A 520 21.77 -27.72 -17.37
C GLU A 520 20.73 -28.76 -16.95
N ILE A 521 19.48 -28.37 -16.71
CA ILE A 521 18.37 -29.31 -16.46
C ILE A 521 18.18 -30.27 -17.63
N SER A 522 18.24 -29.76 -18.87
CA SER A 522 18.12 -30.60 -20.08
C SER A 522 19.28 -31.60 -20.19
N ARG A 523 20.51 -31.15 -19.92
CA ARG A 523 21.73 -31.95 -19.91
C ARG A 523 21.68 -33.06 -18.86
N LEU A 524 21.29 -32.74 -17.61
CA LEU A 524 21.14 -33.70 -16.53
C LEU A 524 20.01 -34.70 -16.79
N THR A 525 18.91 -34.28 -17.42
CA THR A 525 17.81 -35.16 -17.84
C THR A 525 18.29 -36.16 -18.90
N GLN A 526 19.10 -35.72 -19.87
CA GLN A 526 19.69 -36.60 -20.88
C GLN A 526 20.69 -37.59 -20.26
N GLU A 527 21.55 -37.14 -19.34
CA GLU A 527 22.46 -38.04 -18.61
C GLU A 527 21.70 -39.10 -17.79
N LEU A 528 20.62 -38.71 -17.10
CA LEU A 528 19.81 -39.62 -16.31
C LEU A 528 19.20 -40.72 -17.20
N HIS A 529 18.61 -40.34 -18.33
CA HIS A 529 18.07 -41.28 -19.30
C HIS A 529 19.15 -42.24 -19.85
N GLN A 530 20.36 -41.73 -20.13
CA GLN A 530 21.49 -42.55 -20.58
C GLN A 530 21.98 -43.52 -19.48
N ARG A 531 21.95 -43.11 -18.20
CA ARG A 531 22.23 -44.00 -17.06
C ARG A 531 21.16 -45.09 -16.94
N ASP A 532 19.89 -44.76 -17.07
CA ASP A 532 18.79 -45.74 -17.01
C ASP A 532 18.88 -46.80 -18.11
N ILE A 533 19.18 -46.39 -19.35
CA ILE A 533 19.48 -47.31 -20.47
C ILE A 533 20.65 -48.22 -20.11
N THR A 534 21.75 -47.65 -19.62
CA THR A 534 22.96 -48.40 -19.26
C THR A 534 22.68 -49.43 -18.14
N ILE A 535 21.90 -49.04 -17.12
CA ILE A 535 21.48 -49.92 -16.02
C ILE A 535 20.56 -51.03 -16.53
N ALA A 536 19.64 -50.74 -17.44
CA ALA A 536 18.77 -51.74 -18.05
C ALA A 536 19.58 -52.77 -18.86
N SER A 537 20.51 -52.32 -19.71
CA SER A 537 21.40 -53.20 -20.48
C SER A 537 22.30 -54.05 -19.57
N ALA A 538 22.86 -53.46 -18.50
CA ALA A 538 23.68 -54.20 -17.53
C ALA A 538 22.87 -55.24 -16.75
N LYS A 539 21.62 -54.93 -16.36
CA LYS A 539 20.70 -55.89 -15.72
C LYS A 539 20.39 -57.09 -16.63
N THR A 540 20.04 -56.84 -17.90
CA THR A 540 19.80 -57.92 -18.87
C THR A 540 21.04 -58.79 -19.08
N SER A 541 22.22 -58.16 -19.25
CA SER A 541 23.49 -58.88 -19.38
C SER A 541 23.81 -59.73 -18.14
N SER A 542 23.57 -59.21 -16.94
CA SER A 542 23.74 -59.94 -15.68
C SER A 542 22.80 -61.13 -15.58
N PHE A 543 21.52 -60.97 -15.95
CA PHE A 543 20.53 -62.05 -15.97
C PHE A 543 20.89 -63.16 -16.97
N ASP A 544 21.34 -62.79 -18.17
CA ASP A 544 21.81 -63.75 -19.18
C ASP A 544 23.08 -64.50 -18.76
N MET A 545 23.94 -63.87 -17.96
CA MET A 545 25.12 -64.52 -17.39
C MET A 545 24.74 -65.46 -16.23
N GLU A 546 23.82 -65.06 -15.36
CA GLU A 546 23.29 -65.91 -14.29
C GLU A 546 22.61 -67.17 -14.84
N LYS A 547 21.82 -67.02 -15.92
CA LYS A 547 21.19 -68.14 -16.63
C LYS A 547 22.23 -69.10 -17.21
N ARG A 548 23.32 -68.58 -17.80
CA ARG A 548 24.45 -69.40 -18.30
C ARG A 548 25.17 -70.13 -17.18
N LEU A 549 25.47 -69.46 -16.06
CA LEU A 549 26.11 -70.07 -14.90
C LEU A 549 25.26 -71.20 -14.30
N LYS A 550 23.94 -70.99 -14.16
CA LYS A 550 23.00 -72.04 -13.71
C LYS A 550 23.00 -73.26 -14.65
N ALA A 551 23.04 -73.06 -15.96
CA ALA A 551 23.11 -74.16 -16.94
C ALA A 551 24.43 -74.95 -16.88
N GLU A 552 25.57 -74.27 -16.79
CA GLU A 552 26.87 -74.96 -16.63
C GLU A 552 26.99 -75.65 -15.26
N MET A 553 26.42 -75.09 -14.20
CA MET A 553 26.39 -75.73 -12.87
C MET A 553 25.56 -77.03 -12.89
N GLN A 554 24.36 -77.02 -13.48
CA GLN A 554 23.55 -78.24 -13.67
C GLN A 554 24.25 -79.29 -14.55
N LYS A 555 25.03 -78.86 -15.53
CA LYS A 555 25.83 -79.74 -16.40
C LYS A 555 27.04 -80.33 -15.67
N ALA A 556 27.69 -79.56 -14.78
CA ALA A 556 28.74 -80.06 -13.91
C ALA A 556 28.19 -81.05 -12.87
N GLU A 557 27.00 -80.78 -12.31
CA GLU A 557 26.31 -81.67 -11.37
C GLU A 557 25.94 -83.00 -12.03
N LYS A 558 25.37 -82.99 -13.25
CA LYS A 558 25.12 -84.23 -14.03
C LYS A 558 26.39 -85.05 -14.23
N LYS A 559 27.48 -84.41 -14.66
CA LYS A 559 28.79 -85.08 -14.80
C LYS A 559 29.32 -85.64 -13.48
N ALA A 560 29.08 -84.97 -12.35
CA ALA A 560 29.50 -85.47 -11.05
C ALA A 560 28.72 -86.73 -10.63
N VAL A 561 27.42 -86.81 -10.97
CA VAL A 561 26.61 -88.03 -10.81
C VAL A 561 27.12 -89.14 -11.74
N GLU A 562 27.31 -88.86 -13.03
CA GLU A 562 27.87 -89.83 -14.01
C GLU A 562 29.23 -90.39 -13.55
N HIS A 563 30.13 -89.54 -13.05
CA HIS A 563 31.41 -89.96 -12.49
C HIS A 563 31.26 -90.83 -11.23
N LYS A 564 30.27 -90.54 -10.38
CA LYS A 564 29.97 -91.39 -9.21
C LYS A 564 29.48 -92.76 -9.64
N ASP A 565 28.53 -92.83 -10.58
CA ASP A 565 28.00 -94.11 -11.08
C ASP A 565 29.10 -94.99 -11.69
N ILE A 566 30.06 -94.38 -12.39
CA ILE A 566 31.26 -95.07 -12.91
C ILE A 566 32.17 -95.58 -11.79
N LEU A 567 32.35 -94.82 -10.70
CA LEU A 567 33.14 -95.25 -9.55
C LEU A 567 32.46 -96.43 -8.82
N ASP A 568 31.16 -96.34 -8.58
CA ASP A 568 30.36 -97.39 -7.93
C ASP A 568 30.38 -98.70 -8.77
N GLN A 569 30.29 -98.59 -10.11
CA GLN A 569 30.49 -99.73 -11.03
C GLN A 569 31.91 -100.31 -10.95
N LEU A 570 32.95 -99.47 -10.89
CA LEU A 570 34.34 -99.88 -10.81
C LEU A 570 34.68 -100.56 -9.46
N GLU A 571 34.06 -100.14 -8.36
CA GLU A 571 34.16 -100.84 -7.07
C GLU A 571 33.46 -102.21 -7.11
N SER A 572 32.27 -102.30 -7.72
CA SER A 572 31.58 -103.58 -7.94
C SER A 572 32.44 -104.57 -8.75
N LEU A 573 33.02 -104.12 -9.88
CA LEU A 573 33.92 -104.93 -10.70
C LEU A 573 35.22 -105.33 -9.98
N LYS A 574 35.74 -104.49 -9.08
CA LYS A 574 36.88 -104.84 -8.21
C LYS A 574 36.53 -105.91 -7.17
N LEU A 575 35.33 -105.84 -6.58
CA LEU A 575 34.84 -106.86 -5.65
C LEU A 575 34.65 -108.20 -6.36
N GLU A 576 34.10 -108.20 -7.58
CA GLU A 576 33.92 -109.42 -8.35
C GLU A 576 35.25 -110.01 -8.83
N ASN A 577 36.21 -109.19 -9.29
CA ASN A 577 37.56 -109.67 -9.60
C ASN A 577 38.26 -110.31 -8.40
N ARG A 578 38.08 -109.76 -7.18
CA ARG A 578 38.59 -110.38 -5.95
C ARG A 578 37.96 -111.75 -5.70
N ARG A 579 36.62 -111.86 -5.79
CA ARG A 579 35.91 -113.15 -5.64
C ARG A 579 36.35 -114.18 -6.68
N LEU A 580 36.51 -113.78 -7.94
CA LEU A 580 37.00 -114.65 -8.99
C LEU A 580 38.44 -115.10 -8.73
N SER A 581 39.32 -114.21 -8.27
CA SER A 581 40.70 -114.56 -7.87
C SER A 581 40.72 -115.51 -6.66
N GLU A 582 39.85 -115.30 -5.67
CA GLU A 582 39.65 -116.20 -4.53
C GLU A 582 39.07 -117.57 -4.96
N MET A 583 38.31 -117.63 -6.05
CA MET A 583 37.78 -118.88 -6.60
C MET A 583 38.84 -119.64 -7.40
N VAL A 584 39.61 -118.93 -8.24
CA VAL A 584 40.73 -119.50 -9.01
C VAL A 584 41.78 -120.08 -8.07
N THR A 585 42.22 -119.33 -7.06
CA THR A 585 43.20 -119.82 -6.08
C THR A 585 42.70 -121.05 -5.29
N LYS A 586 41.41 -121.14 -4.97
CA LYS A 586 40.81 -122.36 -4.38
C LYS A 586 40.84 -123.55 -5.34
N LEU A 587 40.58 -123.34 -6.62
CA LEU A 587 40.64 -124.39 -7.64
C LEU A 587 42.08 -124.84 -7.91
N GLU A 588 43.05 -123.92 -7.95
CA GLU A 588 44.48 -124.22 -8.07
C GLU A 588 44.99 -125.08 -6.88
N LEU A 589 44.60 -124.74 -5.65
CA LEU A 589 44.90 -125.53 -4.47
C LEU A 589 44.23 -126.92 -4.52
N GLY A 590 42.98 -127.01 -4.96
CA GLY A 590 42.28 -128.29 -5.15
C GLY A 590 42.87 -129.18 -6.25
N LEU A 591 43.43 -128.60 -7.31
CA LEU A 591 44.20 -129.33 -8.33
C LEU A 591 45.53 -129.85 -7.78
N HIS A 592 46.17 -129.14 -6.85
CA HIS A 592 47.39 -129.58 -6.20
C HIS A 592 47.19 -130.75 -5.23
N GLU A 593 45.99 -130.95 -4.65
CA GLU A 593 45.67 -132.11 -3.83
C GLU A 593 45.34 -133.38 -4.65
N ALA A 594 45.08 -133.25 -5.95
CA ALA A 594 44.58 -134.34 -6.81
C ALA A 594 45.63 -135.01 -7.72
N ILE A 595 46.90 -134.55 -7.74
CA ILE A 595 47.95 -135.06 -8.65
C ILE A 595 49.23 -135.45 -7.89
N PRO A 596 49.49 -136.75 -7.68
CA PRO A 596 50.82 -137.25 -7.32
C PRO A 596 51.71 -137.21 -8.57
N TRP A 597 52.69 -136.30 -8.61
CA TRP A 597 53.72 -136.29 -9.66
C TRP A 597 54.77 -137.38 -9.40
N PRO A 598 55.06 -138.28 -10.37
CA PRO A 598 56.32 -139.01 -10.39
C PRO A 598 57.45 -138.11 -10.93
N ALA A 599 58.66 -138.30 -10.41
CA ALA A 599 59.83 -137.52 -10.80
C ALA A 599 60.48 -138.02 -12.12
N GLN A 600 60.97 -137.09 -12.95
CA GLN A 600 62.16 -137.14 -13.84
C GLN A 600 62.11 -135.92 -14.81
N THR A 601 62.96 -134.89 -14.72
CA THR A 601 64.40 -134.73 -15.12
C THR A 601 64.66 -134.54 -16.63
N TRP A 602 65.39 -133.46 -16.98
CA TRP A 602 65.93 -133.08 -18.32
C TRP A 602 64.87 -132.66 -19.38
N TRP A 603 65.09 -131.82 -20.41
CA TRP A 603 66.22 -131.13 -21.09
C TRP A 603 65.77 -129.66 -21.41
N ARG A 604 66.58 -128.58 -21.35
CA ARG A 604 67.73 -128.07 -22.18
C ARG A 604 67.34 -127.56 -23.59
N GLU A 605 67.79 -126.33 -23.90
CA GLU A 605 67.87 -125.62 -25.22
C GLU A 605 66.53 -125.32 -25.95
N ASP A 606 66.25 -124.14 -26.51
CA ASP A 606 67.02 -122.87 -26.70
C ASP A 606 66.22 -121.64 -26.21
#